data_AF-A0A9E5FIP7-F1
#
_entry.id   AF-A0A9E5FIP7-F1
#
_cell.length_a   1.000
_cell.length_b   1.000
_cell.length_c   1.000
_cell.angle_alpha   90.00
_cell.angle_beta   90.00
_cell.angle_gamma   90.00
#
_symmetry.space_group_name_H-M   'P 1'
#
loop_
_entity.id
_entity.type
_entity.pdbx_description
1 polymer ?
#
loop_
_entity_poly.entity_id
_entity_poly.type
_entity_poly.pdbx_seq_one_letter_code
_entity_poly.pdbx_strand_id
1 'polypeptide(L)' 'RKLHTKAGEVTLQVPRLRSLPFETQNIKRYKRRESSVEEAQVEMYLTGISVRRVEDITEAFLGMRVSPSTVSE' A
#
# COMPACT_ATOMS: atom_id res chain seq x y z
N ARG A 1 11.50 -3.65 -7.16
CA ARG A 1 10.73 -3.67 -5.89
C ARG A 1 9.25 -3.77 -6.22
N LYS A 2 8.47 -4.59 -5.51
CA LYS A 2 7.02 -4.63 -5.68
C LYS A 2 6.32 -3.52 -4.86
N LEU A 3 5.36 -2.84 -5.47
CA LEU A 3 4.53 -1.80 -4.85
C LEU A 3 3.06 -2.11 -5.16
N HIS A 4 2.21 -2.08 -4.15
CA HIS A 4 0.76 -2.15 -4.34
C HIS A 4 0.21 -0.76 -4.66
N THR A 5 -0.40 -0.63 -5.82
CA THR A 5 -1.08 0.58 -6.28
C THR A 5 -2.57 0.31 -6.46
N LYS A 6 -3.36 1.35 -6.75
CA LYS A 6 -4.78 1.17 -7.12
C LYS A 6 -5.01 0.24 -8.31
N ALA A 7 -4.02 0.09 -9.19
CA ALA A 7 -4.09 -0.76 -10.37
C ALA A 7 -3.59 -2.20 -10.11
N GLY A 8 -3.23 -2.53 -8.87
CA GLY A 8 -2.69 -3.83 -8.48
C GLY A 8 -1.20 -3.80 -8.14
N GLU A 9 -0.55 -4.96 -8.18
CA GLU A 9 0.88 -5.09 -7.86
C GLU A 9 1.76 -4.66 -9.04
N VAL A 10 2.53 -3.59 -8.86
CA VAL A 10 3.46 -3.07 -9.87
C VAL A 10 4.91 -3.37 -9.47
N THR A 11 5.71 -3.83 -10.43
CA THR A 11 7.16 -4.00 -10.23
C THR A 11 7.89 -2.73 -10.62
N LEU A 12 8.41 -2.02 -9.63
CA LEU A 12 9.20 -0.80 -9.80
C LEU A 12 10.67 -1.11 -10.00
N GLN A 13 11.29 -0.44 -10.97
CA GLN A 13 12.74 -0.30 -11.05
C GLN A 13 13.14 1.01 -10.37
N VAL A 14 13.79 0.89 -9.22
CA VAL A 14 14.25 2.05 -8.46
C VAL A 14 15.75 2.23 -8.74
N PRO A 15 16.16 3.36 -9.34
CA PRO A 15 17.58 3.66 -9.56
C PRO A 15 18.35 3.70 -8.24
N ARG A 16 19.57 3.15 -8.26
CA ARG A 16 20.49 3.22 -7.12
C ARG A 16 21.72 4.02 -7.53
N LEU A 17 21.81 5.24 -7.03
CA LEU A 17 22.97 6.11 -7.23
C LEU A 17 24.13 5.67 -6.32
N ARG A 18 25.37 5.85 -6.79
CA ARG A 18 26.58 5.41 -6.06
C ARG A 18 26.90 6.28 -4.84
N SER A 19 26.78 7.60 -4.97
CA SER A 19 27.26 8.56 -3.96
C SER A 19 26.15 9.24 -3.16
N LEU A 20 24.93 9.27 -3.70
CA LEU A 20 23.81 10.02 -3.13
C LEU A 20 22.61 9.12 -2.88
N PRO A 21 21.83 9.35 -1.81
CA PRO A 21 20.56 8.68 -1.65
C PRO A 21 19.59 9.15 -2.74
N PHE A 22 19.11 8.23 -3.58
CA PHE A 22 17.98 8.51 -4.46
C PHE A 22 16.70 8.57 -3.61
N GLU A 23 15.96 9.67 -3.74
CA GLU A 23 14.66 9.90 -3.11
C GLU A 23 13.62 10.21 -4.18
N THR A 24 12.50 9.49 -4.09
CA THR A 24 11.34 9.66 -4.97
C THR A 24 10.32 10.54 -4.27
N GLN A 25 9.77 11.54 -4.98
CA GLN A 25 8.79 12.48 -4.40
C GLN A 25 7.50 11.78 -3.96
N ASN A 26 6.95 10.90 -4.81
CA ASN A 26 5.67 10.24 -4.54
C ASN A 26 5.82 8.91 -3.78
N ILE A 27 6.95 8.23 -3.92
CA ILE A 27 7.16 6.89 -3.37
C ILE A 27 8.20 6.98 -2.26
N LYS A 28 7.79 6.89 -0.99
CA LYS A 28 8.75 6.91 0.11
C LYS A 28 9.57 5.63 0.17
N ARG A 29 10.79 5.72 0.72
CA ARG A 29 11.61 4.53 1.01
C ARG A 29 10.85 3.55 1.90
N TYR A 30 11.02 2.26 1.63
CA TYR A 30 10.36 1.15 2.33
C TYR A 30 8.82 1.11 2.32
N LYS A 31 8.10 2.11 1.79
CA LYS A 31 6.63 2.05 1.61
C LYS A 31 6.19 1.03 0.56
N ARG A 32 5.48 -0.02 1.00
CA ARG A 32 5.03 -1.14 0.14
C ARG A 32 3.70 -0.89 -0.57
N ARG A 33 2.99 0.15 -0.15
CA ARG A 33 1.68 0.56 -0.67
C ARG A 33 1.74 2.02 -1.05
N GLU A 34 1.00 2.38 -2.09
CA GLU A 34 0.70 3.77 -2.43
C GLU A 34 -0.13 4.43 -1.31
N SER A 35 0.10 5.73 -1.05
CA SER A 35 -0.62 6.45 0.01
C SER A 35 -2.12 6.44 -0.19
N SER A 36 -2.59 6.54 -1.43
CA SER A 36 -4.03 6.51 -1.74
C SER A 36 -4.69 5.17 -1.42
N VAL A 37 -3.93 4.07 -1.38
CA VAL A 37 -4.44 2.75 -0.97
C VAL A 37 -4.53 2.66 0.56
N GLU A 38 -3.61 3.31 1.27
CA GLU A 38 -3.65 3.43 2.73
C GLU A 38 -4.82 4.32 3.18
N GLU A 39 -5.01 5.46 2.51
CA GLU A 39 -6.14 6.38 2.77
C GLU A 39 -7.50 5.69 2.62
N ALA A 40 -7.68 4.89 1.57
CA ALA A 40 -8.92 4.14 1.36
C ALA A 40 -9.20 3.11 2.47
N GLN A 41 -8.15 2.46 2.99
CA GLN A 41 -8.31 1.51 4.11
C GLN A 41 -8.71 2.22 5.41
N VAL A 42 -8.14 3.40 5.67
CA VAL A 42 -8.49 4.21 6.84
C VAL A 42 -9.94 4.69 6.74
N GLU A 43 -10.37 5.15 5.57
CA GLU A 43 -11.77 5.56 5.36
C GLU A 43 -12.74 4.40 5.58
N MET A 44 -12.42 3.20 5.06
CA MET A 44 -13.21 2.00 5.33
C MET A 44 -13.32 1.70 6.82
N TYR A 45 -12.21 1.77 7.56
CA TYR A 45 -12.23 1.56 9.00
C TYR A 45 -13.09 2.61 9.72
N LEU A 46 -12.97 3.89 9.35
CA LEU A 46 -13.76 4.98 9.92
C LEU A 46 -15.27 4.86 9.64
N THR A 47 -15.64 4.31 8.48
CA THR A 47 -17.04 4.02 8.13
C THR A 47 -17.62 2.81 8.87
N GLY A 48 -16.84 2.15 9.74
CA GLY A 48 -17.28 1.02 10.55
C GLY A 48 -17.17 -0.34 9.85
N ILE A 49 -16.43 -0.42 8.75
CA ILE A 49 -16.12 -1.71 8.12
C ILE A 49 -15.13 -2.46 9.01
N SER A 50 -15.48 -3.70 9.36
CA SER A 50 -14.62 -4.53 10.20
C SER A 50 -13.28 -4.82 9.51
N VAL A 51 -12.21 -4.92 10.30
CA VAL A 51 -10.85 -5.16 9.81
C VAL A 51 -10.73 -6.38 8.90
N ARG A 52 -11.49 -7.45 9.19
CA ARG A 52 -11.56 -8.66 8.36
C ARG A 52 -12.23 -8.39 7.01
N ARG A 53 -13.30 -7.58 7.01
CA ARG A 53 -14.00 -7.20 5.78
C ARG A 53 -13.16 -6.27 4.91
N VAL A 54 -12.29 -5.45 5.50
CA VAL A 54 -11.29 -4.66 4.76
C VAL A 54 -10.28 -5.59 4.07
N GLU A 55 -9.81 -6.64 4.75
CA GLU A 55 -8.94 -7.66 4.15
C GLU A 55 -9.62 -8.33 2.93
N ASP A 56 -10.86 -8.80 3.09
CA ASP A 56 -11.62 -9.43 1.99
C ASP A 56 -11.81 -8.51 0.78
N ILE A 57 -12.14 -7.23 1.03
CA ILE A 57 -12.33 -6.23 -0.02
C ILE A 57 -11.01 -5.96 -0.75
N THR A 58 -9.93 -5.71 -0.02
CA THR A 58 -8.63 -5.42 -0.64
C THR A 58 -8.07 -6.62 -1.42
N GLU A 59 -8.32 -7.84 -0.96
CA GLU A 59 -7.96 -9.05 -1.70
C GLU A 59 -8.78 -9.20 -2.98
N ALA A 60 -10.10 -9.02 -2.91
CA ALA A 60 -11.00 -9.16 -4.05
C ALA A 60 -10.77 -8.10 -5.15
N PHE A 61 -10.52 -6.84 -4.77
CA PHE A 61 -10.40 -5.74 -5.73
C PHE A 61 -8.98 -5.48 -6.23
N LEU A 62 -7.98 -5.63 -5.36
CA LEU A 62 -6.59 -5.24 -5.65
C LEU A 62 -5.64 -6.45 -5.72
N GLY A 63 -6.11 -7.66 -5.42
CA GLY A 63 -5.29 -8.87 -5.37
C GLY A 63 -4.20 -8.80 -4.30
N MET A 64 -4.35 -7.91 -3.32
CA MET A 64 -3.39 -7.70 -2.24
C MET A 64 -4.01 -8.07 -0.91
N ARG A 65 -3.31 -8.90 -0.15
CA ARG A 65 -3.75 -9.27 1.19
C ARG A 65 -3.18 -8.28 2.22
N VAL A 66 -4.07 -7.68 3.01
CA VAL A 66 -3.67 -6.80 4.12
C VAL A 66 -4.07 -7.46 5.42
N SER A 67 -3.11 -7.65 6.32
CA SER A 67 -3.41 -8.23 7.63
C SER A 67 -4.22 -7.25 8.49
N PRO A 68 -5.12 -7.73 9.36
CA PRO A 68 -5.86 -6.88 10.29
C PRO A 68 -4.94 -5.97 11.12
N SER A 69 -3.78 -6.48 11.54
CA SER A 69 -2.77 -5.73 12.28
C SER A 69 -2.26 -4.50 11.53
N THR A 70 -2.22 -4.55 10.20
CA THR A 70 -1.77 -3.42 9.35
C THR A 70 -2.82 -2.30 9.29
N VAL A 71 -4.10 -2.64 9.38
CA VAL A 71 -5.21 -1.67 9.35
C VAL A 71 -5.43 -1.05 10.73
N SER A 72 -5.04 -1.77 11.79
CA SER A 72 -5.13 -1.29 13.18
C SER A 72 -3.91 -0.48 13.66
N GLU A 73 -2.82 -0.46 12.89
CA GLU A 73 -1.62 0.35 13.15
C GLU A 73 -1.85 1.83 12.80
#